data_AF-A0A7W8GFE2-F1
#
_entry.id   AF-A0A7W8GFE2-F1
#
_cell.length_a   1.000
_cell.length_b   1.000
_cell.length_c   1.000
_cell.angle_alpha   90.00
_cell.angle_beta   90.00
_cell.angle_gamma   90.00
#
_symmetry.space_group_name_H-M   'P 1'
#
loop_
_entity.id
_entity.type
_entity.pdbx_description
1 polymer ?
#
loop_
_entity_poly.entity_id
_entity_poly.type
_entity_poly.pdbx_seq_one_letter_code
_entity_poly.pdbx_strand_id
1 'polypeptide(L)'
;MLPTAYRPQCPASASYRAEVRRGETRVEQYVTSGWRPDELAAQFKAQGFRELDAELINPGLYEAILEKASGKVYYLATRQGDTTEVTINGAR
;
A
#
# COMPACT_ATOMS: atom_id res chain seq x y z
N MET A 1 0.98 -7.63 11.51
CA MET A 1 1.58 -8.71 10.70
C MET A 1 1.06 -8.56 9.27
N LEU A 2 1.89 -8.80 8.26
CA LEU A 2 1.43 -8.84 6.86
C LEU A 2 0.60 -10.12 6.63
N PRO A 3 -0.45 -10.12 5.79
CA PRO A 3 -1.10 -11.37 5.40
C PRO A 3 -0.08 -12.28 4.70
N THR A 4 -0.14 -13.58 4.96
CA THR A 4 0.85 -14.59 4.49
C THR A 4 1.09 -14.56 2.97
N ALA A 5 0.10 -14.06 2.21
CA ALA A 5 0.15 -13.98 0.76
C ALA A 5 0.85 -12.73 0.21
N TYR A 6 1.20 -11.73 1.03
CA TYR A 6 1.90 -10.53 0.57
C TYR A 6 3.40 -10.65 0.76
N ARG A 7 4.15 -10.43 -0.32
CA ARG A 7 5.62 -10.42 -0.30
C ARG A 7 6.12 -8.99 -0.46
N PRO A 8 7.01 -8.49 0.44
CA PRO A 8 7.59 -7.16 0.29
C PRO A 8 8.48 -7.11 -0.96
N GLN A 9 8.42 -5.98 -1.68
CA GLN A 9 9.22 -5.69 -2.86
C GLN A 9 9.92 -4.34 -2.72
N CYS A 10 11.13 -4.23 -3.27
CA CYS A 10 11.82 -2.94 -3.37
C CYS A 10 11.15 -2.06 -4.45
N PRO A 11 10.96 -0.75 -4.21
CA PRO A 11 10.50 0.19 -5.22
C PRO A 11 11.29 0.06 -6.53
N ALA A 12 10.57 -0.15 -7.64
CA ALA A 12 11.18 -0.34 -8.96
C ALA A 12 11.89 0.93 -9.48
N SER A 13 11.46 2.13 -9.05
CA SER A 13 12.06 3.39 -9.47
C SER A 13 13.36 3.73 -8.73
N ALA A 14 14.39 4.14 -9.47
CA ALA A 14 15.69 4.54 -8.93
C ALA A 14 15.62 5.83 -8.09
N SER A 15 14.74 6.78 -8.45
CA SER A 15 14.53 8.01 -7.67
C SER A 15 13.84 7.70 -6.34
N TYR A 16 12.81 6.86 -6.36
CA TYR A 16 12.15 6.38 -5.14
C TYR A 16 13.10 5.61 -4.22
N ARG A 17 14.00 4.79 -4.78
CA ARG A 17 15.04 4.14 -3.97
C ARG A 17 15.98 5.15 -3.30
N ALA A 18 16.25 6.29 -3.94
CA ALA A 18 17.10 7.34 -3.38
C ALA A 18 16.39 8.08 -2.24
N GLU A 19 15.12 8.43 -2.40
CA GLU A 19 14.29 9.09 -1.37
C GLU A 19 14.05 8.19 -0.15
N VAL A 20 13.78 6.90 -0.39
CA VAL A 20 13.65 5.88 0.68
C VAL A 20 14.98 5.72 1.43
N ARG A 21 16.12 5.68 0.72
CA ARG A 21 17.45 5.63 1.37
C ARG A 21 17.80 6.89 2.14
N ARG A 22 17.28 8.05 1.72
CA ARG A 22 17.45 9.34 2.42
C ARG A 22 16.49 9.52 3.60
N GLY A 23 15.52 8.62 3.77
CA GLY A 23 14.52 8.69 4.84
C GLY A 23 13.48 9.80 4.64
N GLU A 24 13.41 10.38 3.43
CA GLU A 24 12.51 11.48 3.08
C GLU A 24 11.08 11.00 2.82
N THR A 25 10.92 9.71 2.48
CA THR A 25 9.63 9.08 2.28
C THR A 25 9.74 7.59 2.60
N ARG A 26 8.72 7.01 3.26
CA ARG A 26 8.63 5.55 3.48
C ARG A 26 7.65 4.97 2.48
N VAL A 27 8.17 4.52 1.35
CA VAL A 27 7.41 3.68 0.41
C VAL A 27 7.63 2.22 0.73
N GLU A 28 6.55 1.48 0.89
CA GLU A 28 6.55 0.03 0.95
C GLU A 28 5.78 -0.52 -0.24
N GLN A 29 6.34 -1.50 -0.93
CA GLN A 29 5.62 -2.23 -1.97
C GLN A 29 5.41 -3.68 -1.55
N TYR A 30 4.24 -4.22 -1.90
CA TYR A 30 3.88 -5.60 -1.65
C TYR A 30 3.23 -6.20 -2.89
N VAL A 31 3.49 -7.48 -3.15
CA VAL A 31 2.83 -8.24 -4.22
C VAL A 31 2.09 -9.44 -3.65
N THR A 32 0.88 -9.68 -4.17
CA THR A 32 0.12 -10.90 -3.92
C THR A 32 -0.53 -11.45 -5.20
N SER A 33 -0.93 -12.71 -5.20
CA SER A 33 -1.61 -13.36 -6.32
C SER A 33 -3.11 -13.09 -6.34
N GLY A 34 -3.67 -13.05 -7.54
CA GLY A 34 -5.04 -12.63 -7.79
C GLY A 34 -5.23 -11.11 -7.61
N TRP A 35 -6.46 -10.67 -7.87
CA TRP A 35 -6.89 -9.31 -7.55
C TRP A 35 -7.45 -9.28 -6.12
N ARG A 36 -6.67 -8.71 -5.20
CA ARG A 36 -6.97 -8.59 -3.76
C ARG A 36 -6.64 -7.15 -3.31
N PRO A 37 -7.39 -6.15 -3.79
CA PRO A 37 -7.01 -4.75 -3.63
C PRO A 37 -7.11 -4.23 -2.21
N ASP A 38 -7.95 -4.81 -1.36
CA ASP A 38 -8.37 -4.25 -0.08
C ASP A 38 -7.89 -5.06 1.14
N GLU A 39 -7.39 -6.29 0.95
CA GLU A 39 -7.01 -7.16 2.08
C GLU A 39 -5.93 -6.55 2.98
N LEU A 40 -4.90 -5.93 2.39
CA LEU A 40 -3.85 -5.28 3.18
C LEU A 40 -4.37 -3.99 3.85
N ALA A 41 -5.23 -3.22 3.18
CA ALA A 41 -5.90 -2.06 3.78
C ALA A 41 -6.78 -2.46 4.98
N ALA A 42 -7.47 -3.61 4.90
CA ALA A 42 -8.25 -4.17 6.02
C ALA A 42 -7.36 -4.52 7.23
N GLN A 43 -6.10 -4.94 7.02
CA GLN A 43 -5.16 -5.17 8.12
C GLN A 43 -4.74 -3.88 8.83
N PHE A 44 -4.56 -2.77 8.09
CA PHE A 44 -4.34 -1.47 8.72
C PHE A 44 -5.53 -1.07 9.59
N LYS A 45 -6.75 -1.28 9.10
CA LYS A 45 -7.98 -1.03 9.87
C LYS A 45 -8.04 -1.88 11.15
N ALA A 46 -7.71 -3.17 11.06
CA ALA A 46 -7.62 -4.05 12.23
C ALA A 46 -6.54 -3.62 13.25
N GLN A 47 -5.53 -2.85 12.82
CA GLN A 47 -4.49 -2.28 13.69
C GLN A 47 -4.85 -0.89 14.23
N GLY A 48 -6.10 -0.44 14.02
CA GLY A 48 -6.62 0.81 14.56
C GLY A 48 -6.37 2.03 13.68
N PHE A 49 -6.11 1.85 12.39
CA PHE A 49 -6.24 2.94 11.42
C PHE A 49 -7.73 3.14 11.08
N ARG A 50 -8.14 4.40 10.93
CA ARG A 50 -9.46 4.79 10.44
C ARG A 50 -9.38 5.06 8.95
N GLU A 51 -10.36 4.58 8.20
CA GLU A 51 -10.50 4.94 6.78
C GLU A 51 -11.01 6.38 6.65
N LEU A 52 -10.30 7.20 5.88
CA LEU A 52 -10.75 8.52 5.48
C LEU A 52 -11.49 8.45 4.15
N ASP A 53 -10.94 7.65 3.23
CA ASP A 53 -11.46 7.47 1.88
C ASP A 53 -11.00 6.11 1.32
N ALA A 54 -11.81 5.53 0.44
CA ALA A 54 -11.51 4.31 -0.29
C ALA A 54 -12.34 4.22 -1.57
N GLU A 55 -11.67 4.05 -2.70
CA GLU A 55 -12.32 4.02 -4.01
C GLU A 55 -11.70 2.96 -4.92
N LEU A 56 -12.56 2.17 -5.58
CA LEU A 56 -12.17 1.38 -6.74
C LEU A 56 -12.30 2.28 -7.99
N ILE A 57 -11.26 3.03 -8.29
CA ILE A 57 -11.20 4.01 -9.39
C ILE A 57 -11.53 3.33 -10.73
N ASN A 58 -11.01 2.11 -10.94
CA ASN A 58 -11.36 1.26 -12.08
C ASN A 58 -11.11 -0.23 -11.73
N PRO A 59 -11.50 -1.20 -12.60
CA PRO A 59 -11.36 -2.63 -12.31
C PRO A 59 -9.93 -3.14 -12.00
N GLY A 60 -8.89 -2.33 -12.20
CA GLY A 60 -7.50 -2.66 -11.88
C GLY A 60 -6.79 -1.62 -10.99
N LEU A 61 -7.51 -0.65 -10.43
CA LEU A 61 -6.93 0.41 -9.61
C LEU A 61 -7.84 0.71 -8.42
N TYR A 62 -7.30 0.51 -7.21
CA TYR A 62 -7.96 0.82 -5.96
C TYR A 62 -7.07 1.73 -5.13
N GLU A 63 -7.65 2.78 -4.56
CA GLU A 63 -6.99 3.73 -3.69
C GLU A 63 -7.67 3.77 -2.32
N ALA A 64 -6.90 3.95 -1.26
CA ALA A 64 -7.43 4.25 0.07
C ALA A 64 -6.53 5.21 0.84
N ILE A 65 -7.14 6.03 1.69
CA ILE A 65 -6.45 6.91 2.63
C ILE A 65 -6.84 6.48 4.04
N LEU A 66 -5.84 6.08 4.82
CA LEU A 66 -6.00 5.60 6.18
C LEU A 66 -5.29 6.53 7.16
N GLU A 67 -5.84 6.73 8.35
CA GLU A 67 -5.29 7.65 9.35
C GLU A 67 -5.24 7.01 10.74
N LYS A 68 -4.19 7.31 11.49
CA LYS A 68 -4.06 7.03 12.91
C LYS A 68 -3.42 8.24 13.60
N ALA A 69 -3.42 8.28 14.93
CA ALA A 69 -2.73 9.33 15.70
C ALA A 69 -1.25 9.53 15.30
N SER A 70 -0.59 8.48 14.79
CA SER A 70 0.79 8.52 14.29
C SER A 70 0.94 9.01 12.85
N GLY A 71 -0.14 9.39 12.15
CA GLY A 71 -0.07 9.90 10.78
C GLY A 71 -1.01 9.22 9.79
N LYS A 72 -0.81 9.55 8.51
CA LYS A 72 -1.62 9.04 7.38
C LYS A 72 -0.84 8.01 6.56
N VAL A 73 -1.59 7.08 5.99
CA VAL A 73 -1.16 6.07 5.02
C VAL A 73 -1.97 6.28 3.74
N TYR A 74 -1.27 6.50 2.65
CA TYR A 74 -1.79 6.49 1.29
C TYR A 74 -1.52 5.13 0.69
N TYR A 75 -2.58 4.47 0.22
CA TYR A 75 -2.57 3.10 -0.23
C TYR A 75 -3.03 3.05 -1.68
N LEU A 76 -2.26 2.42 -2.55
CA LEU A 76 -2.60 2.20 -3.95
C LEU A 76 -2.41 0.74 -4.30
N ALA A 77 -3.46 0.07 -4.78
CA ALA A 77 -3.39 -1.28 -5.33
C ALA A 77 -3.61 -1.24 -6.84
N THR A 78 -2.69 -1.83 -7.59
CA THR A 78 -2.74 -1.93 -9.05
C THR A 78 -2.77 -3.39 -9.48
N ARG A 79 -3.60 -3.71 -10.46
CA ARG A 79 -3.65 -5.05 -11.05
C ARG A 79 -2.57 -5.18 -12.12
N GLN A 80 -1.69 -6.16 -11.97
CA GLN A 80 -0.60 -6.47 -12.90
C GLN A 80 -0.79 -7.91 -13.41
N GLY A 81 -1.60 -8.07 -14.46
CA GLY A 81 -2.01 -9.40 -14.93
C GLY A 81 -2.80 -10.16 -13.86
N ASP A 82 -2.21 -11.25 -13.36
CA ASP A 82 -2.77 -12.12 -12.31
C ASP A 82 -2.29 -11.77 -10.90
N THR A 83 -1.63 -10.62 -10.72
CA THR A 83 -1.18 -10.16 -9.39
C THR A 83 -1.78 -8.82 -9.01
N THR A 84 -1.73 -8.52 -7.72
CA THR A 84 -1.94 -7.20 -7.15
C THR A 84 -0.60 -6.67 -6.67
N GLU A 85 -0.18 -5.52 -7.18
CA GLU A 85 0.92 -4.74 -6.62
C GLU A 85 0.34 -3.61 -5.77
N VAL A 86 0.68 -3.61 -4.49
CA VAL A 86 0.29 -2.59 -3.52
C VAL A 86 1.47 -1.68 -3.24
N THR A 87 1.25 -0.38 -3.32
CA THR A 87 2.18 0.66 -2.89
C THR A 87 1.58 1.41 -1.71
N ILE A 88 2.34 1.51 -0.63
CA ILE A 88 1.97 2.23 0.59
C ILE A 88 2.97 3.36 0.79
N ASN A 89 2.47 4.57 1.00
CA ASN A 89 3.24 5.73 1.41
C ASN A 89 2.69 6.27 2.74
N GLY A 90 3.56 6.62 3.69
CA GLY A 90 3.14 7.19 4.96
C GLY A 90 4.09 8.24 5.51
N ALA A 91 3.53 9.18 6.26
CA ALA A 91 4.30 10.14 7.06
C ALA A 91 4.60 9.53 8.45
N ARG A 92 5.75 9.87 9.04
CA ARG A 92 6.18 9.44 10.38
C ARG A 92 5.37 10.09 11.50
#